data_AF-A0A563ADT9-F1
#
_entry.id   AF-A0A563ADT9-F1
#
_cell.length_a   1.000
_cell.length_b   1.000
_cell.length_c   1.000
_cell.angle_alpha   90.00
_cell.angle_beta   90.00
_cell.angle_gamma   90.00
#
_symmetry.space_group_name_H-M   'P 1'
#
loop_
_entity.id
_entity.type
_entity.pdbx_description
1 polymer ?
#
loop_
_entity_poly.entity_id
_entity_poly.type
_entity_poly.pdbx_seq_one_letter_code
_entity_poly.pdbx_strand_id
1 'polypeptide(L)'
;MLQKQLHKRTYVGKVSCLDVKSQKLIAEGHGYIDISSLKLVASITSTVSGSFKLLIIIETTDGYISPFVIYNKTLFSGIPLDVSYSIRAYILWPINSNIALPLDLFSSICIIIQAQHTPDSIHTRVHSKGVSELLTRKAISTELCSSSYRQNIIVNAASGYSINRLTDKMRDNFHSQLDTYINYRFVSVDRPFSFNNLGEILLAFKLYWLSNFDTTDCAIKSIQLGDSVSLHLADKYLRATSVNVSSYRSVLQISHQLYIDNLAKMSYFFLNPRRDKKLGSSSKIGLAFSRLIDFRFRDESDMLYMNITSLIFALQSLAEGIVEREIRKMNRKTKEQTNEGIRQTLAVIESIKERLPDDVYKFYMRPEKEVYALITRPTFIKSLEISLVKLDIDISEYRSMLKSMDAARRQFVHSEGYNVDFLLSLLTSTVTQLEVGEKNAYTPILIKEDSELSKLYELLRRMVSQYFEKYF
;
A
#
# COMPACT_ATOMS: atom_id res chain seq x y z
N MET A 1 -35.40 -20.66 -4.85
CA MET A 1 -34.96 -19.85 -3.70
C MET A 1 -33.65 -20.41 -3.19
N LEU A 2 -32.55 -19.70 -3.41
CA LEU A 2 -31.19 -20.07 -3.01
C LEU A 2 -31.05 -20.06 -1.48
N GLN A 3 -30.90 -21.23 -0.87
CA GLN A 3 -30.36 -21.33 0.49
C GLN A 3 -28.88 -20.97 0.44
N LYS A 4 -28.58 -19.71 0.78
CA LYS A 4 -27.24 -19.26 1.17
C LYS A 4 -26.78 -20.14 2.35
N GLN A 5 -25.72 -20.91 2.16
CA GLN A 5 -24.92 -21.41 3.28
C GLN A 5 -24.49 -20.19 4.12
N LEU A 6 -25.05 -20.04 5.31
CA LEU A 6 -24.55 -19.11 6.32
C LEU A 6 -23.19 -19.63 6.80
N HIS A 7 -22.11 -19.20 6.14
CA HIS A 7 -20.79 -19.23 6.77
C HIS A 7 -20.88 -18.33 8.02
N LYS A 8 -20.46 -18.82 9.19
CA LYS A 8 -20.36 -18.01 10.41
C LYS A 8 -19.50 -16.78 10.09
N ARG A 9 -20.08 -15.59 10.08
CA ARG A 9 -19.35 -14.34 9.78
C ARG A 9 -18.85 -13.63 11.02
N THR A 10 -19.25 -14.10 12.19
CA THR A 10 -18.85 -13.57 13.49
C THR A 10 -18.16 -14.65 14.29
N TYR A 11 -16.95 -14.35 14.73
CA TYR A 11 -16.10 -15.19 15.55
C TYR A 11 -16.17 -14.67 16.97
N VAL A 12 -16.70 -15.46 17.90
CA VAL A 12 -16.82 -15.11 19.31
C VAL A 12 -15.95 -16.05 20.11
N GLY A 13 -15.22 -15.54 21.09
CA GLY A 13 -14.38 -16.40 21.90
C GLY A 13 -13.62 -15.69 23.01
N LYS A 14 -12.69 -16.45 23.61
CA LYS A 14 -11.74 -15.94 24.59
C LYS A 14 -10.77 -14.99 23.87
N VAL A 15 -10.53 -13.84 24.48
CA VAL A 15 -9.57 -12.85 24.01
C VAL A 15 -8.29 -12.97 24.81
N SER A 16 -7.16 -13.04 24.11
CA SER A 16 -5.82 -13.04 24.67
C SER A 16 -5.03 -11.88 24.09
N CYS A 17 -4.39 -11.09 24.95
CA CYS A 17 -3.54 -9.97 24.56
C CYS A 17 -2.08 -10.29 24.84
N LEU A 18 -1.30 -10.47 23.79
CA LEU A 18 0.14 -10.70 23.87
C LEU A 18 0.90 -9.38 23.75
N ASP A 19 1.89 -9.15 24.62
CA ASP A 19 2.88 -8.11 24.37
C ASP A 19 3.90 -8.59 23.33
N VAL A 20 4.00 -7.88 22.21
CA VAL A 20 4.85 -8.21 21.07
C VAL A 20 6.33 -8.27 21.45
N LYS A 21 6.77 -7.49 22.45
CA LYS A 21 8.18 -7.46 22.87
C LYS A 21 8.56 -8.66 23.70
N SER A 22 7.76 -8.97 24.73
CA SER A 22 8.04 -10.08 25.64
C SER A 22 7.46 -11.42 25.18
N GLN A 23 6.56 -11.39 24.19
CA GLN A 23 5.71 -12.51 23.75
C GLN A 23 4.90 -13.16 24.87
N LYS A 24 4.71 -12.44 25.98
CA LYS A 24 3.93 -12.91 27.13
C LYS A 24 2.49 -12.43 27.04
N LEU A 25 1.60 -13.24 27.59
CA LEU A 25 0.22 -12.87 27.82
C LEU A 25 0.14 -11.83 28.94
N ILE A 26 -0.46 -10.67 28.63
CA ILE A 26 -0.56 -9.52 29.54
C ILE A 26 -2.00 -9.31 30.02
N ALA A 27 -2.98 -9.56 29.14
CA ALA A 27 -4.39 -9.41 29.43
C ALA A 27 -5.22 -10.53 28.79
N GLU A 28 -6.35 -10.83 29.41
CA GLU A 28 -7.34 -11.77 28.91
C GLU A 28 -8.75 -11.20 29.03
N GLY A 29 -9.69 -11.76 28.29
CA GLY A 29 -11.10 -11.44 28.43
C GLY A 29 -11.94 -12.12 27.37
N HIS A 30 -12.97 -11.42 26.89
CA HIS A 30 -13.94 -11.97 25.94
C HIS A 30 -14.31 -10.93 24.89
N GLY A 31 -14.65 -11.41 23.70
CA GLY A 31 -14.94 -10.53 22.58
C GLY A 31 -15.35 -11.27 21.33
N TYR A 32 -15.52 -10.51 20.27
CA TYR A 32 -15.82 -11.03 18.95
C TYR A 32 -15.21 -10.21 17.83
N ILE A 33 -14.99 -10.87 16.69
CA ILE A 33 -14.69 -10.25 15.40
C ILE A 33 -15.84 -10.57 14.46
N ASP A 34 -16.53 -9.54 13.96
CA ASP A 34 -17.44 -9.67 12.84
C ASP A 34 -16.69 -9.34 11.55
N ILE A 35 -16.53 -10.34 10.69
CA ILE A 35 -15.85 -10.22 9.40
C ILE A 35 -16.73 -9.48 8.39
N SER A 36 -18.06 -9.48 8.56
CA SER A 36 -18.97 -8.76 7.63
C SER A 36 -18.84 -7.26 7.78
N SER A 37 -18.84 -6.78 9.02
CA SER A 37 -18.67 -5.36 9.35
C SER A 37 -17.20 -4.99 9.58
N LEU A 38 -16.30 -5.97 9.50
CA LEU A 38 -14.87 -5.83 9.78
C LEU A 38 -14.63 -5.06 11.09
N LYS A 39 -15.22 -5.57 12.16
CA LYS A 39 -15.19 -4.93 13.48
C LYS A 39 -14.77 -5.91 14.56
N LEU A 40 -13.78 -5.52 15.35
CA LEU A 40 -13.37 -6.19 16.59
C LEU A 40 -14.00 -5.44 17.77
N VAL A 41 -14.65 -6.18 18.67
CA VAL A 41 -15.08 -5.68 19.99
C VAL A 41 -14.60 -6.66 21.06
N ALA A 42 -13.93 -6.15 22.08
CA ALA A 42 -13.41 -6.98 23.17
C ALA A 42 -13.44 -6.23 24.50
N SER A 43 -13.66 -6.96 25.58
CA SER A 43 -13.43 -6.51 26.95
C SER A 43 -12.23 -7.28 27.49
N ILE A 44 -11.18 -6.57 27.91
CA ILE A 44 -9.92 -7.17 28.36
C ILE A 44 -9.53 -6.66 29.74
N THR A 45 -9.05 -7.56 30.60
CA THR A 45 -8.55 -7.22 31.94
C THR A 45 -7.08 -7.61 32.03
N SER A 46 -6.24 -6.64 32.41
CA SER A 46 -4.80 -6.86 32.52
C SER A 46 -4.41 -7.39 33.89
N THR A 47 -3.40 -8.26 33.93
CA THR A 47 -2.78 -8.74 35.18
C THR A 47 -1.62 -7.86 35.62
N VAL A 48 -1.18 -6.94 34.76
CA VAL A 48 -0.02 -6.07 34.95
C VAL A 48 -0.30 -4.67 34.44
N SER A 49 0.21 -3.66 35.14
CA SER A 49 0.13 -2.26 34.71
C SER A 49 1.33 -1.89 33.86
N GLY A 50 1.12 -1.13 32.77
CA GLY A 50 2.21 -0.67 31.92
C GLY A 50 1.77 -0.23 30.54
N SER A 51 2.74 0.24 29.74
CA SER A 51 2.56 0.57 28.33
C SER A 51 3.09 -0.57 27.45
N PHE A 52 2.20 -1.17 26.66
CA PHE A 52 2.47 -2.38 25.89
C PHE A 52 2.22 -2.19 24.40
N LYS A 53 2.86 -3.05 23.59
CA LYS A 53 2.55 -3.23 22.18
C LYS A 53 1.77 -4.53 22.04
N LEU A 54 0.47 -4.45 21.82
CA LEU A 54 -0.42 -5.59 21.95
C LEU A 54 -0.82 -6.16 20.60
N LEU A 55 -0.80 -7.49 20.52
CA LEU A 55 -1.53 -8.27 19.54
C LEU A 55 -2.78 -8.84 20.24
N ILE A 56 -3.96 -8.48 19.75
CA ILE A 56 -5.25 -8.92 20.30
C ILE A 56 -5.73 -10.14 19.52
N ILE A 57 -5.90 -11.26 20.20
CA ILE A 57 -6.16 -12.56 19.59
C ILE A 57 -7.49 -13.08 20.13
N ILE A 58 -8.35 -13.58 19.24
CA ILE A 58 -9.55 -14.32 19.62
C ILE A 58 -9.34 -15.79 19.29
N GLU A 59 -9.57 -16.63 20.29
CA GLU A 59 -9.61 -18.09 20.12
C GLU A 59 -11.00 -18.52 19.63
N THR A 60 -11.05 -19.29 18.55
CA THR A 60 -12.29 -19.72 17.90
C THR A 60 -12.24 -21.22 17.63
N THR A 61 -13.37 -21.82 17.24
CA THR A 61 -13.40 -23.25 16.88
C THR A 61 -12.52 -23.59 15.69
N ASP A 62 -12.25 -22.61 14.82
CA ASP A 62 -11.59 -22.82 13.53
C ASP A 62 -10.11 -22.42 13.59
N GLY A 63 -9.64 -21.87 14.71
CA GLY A 63 -8.28 -21.35 14.88
C GLY A 63 -8.22 -20.08 15.71
N TYR A 64 -7.03 -19.50 15.78
CA TYR A 64 -6.82 -18.17 16.31
C TYR A 64 -7.02 -17.13 15.21
N ILE A 65 -7.70 -16.03 15.54
CA ILE A 65 -7.90 -14.87 14.68
C ILE A 65 -7.37 -13.62 15.35
N SER A 66 -6.70 -12.75 14.60
CA SER A 66 -6.23 -11.46 15.12
C SER A 66 -6.30 -10.39 14.03
N PRO A 67 -6.68 -9.14 14.34
CA PRO A 67 -6.48 -8.04 13.40
C PRO A 67 -5.00 -7.94 13.00
N PHE A 68 -4.73 -7.62 11.73
CA PHE A 68 -3.36 -7.40 11.27
C PHE A 68 -2.85 -6.02 11.67
N VAL A 69 -2.78 -5.76 12.98
CA VAL A 69 -2.41 -4.48 13.59
C VAL A 69 -1.76 -4.73 14.95
N ILE A 70 -0.70 -3.97 15.27
CA ILE A 70 -0.13 -3.92 16.61
C ILE A 70 -0.63 -2.64 17.30
N TYR A 71 -1.29 -2.80 18.45
CA TYR A 71 -1.87 -1.69 19.20
C TYR A 71 -0.93 -1.19 20.29
N ASN A 72 -0.69 0.12 20.36
CA ASN A 72 -0.01 0.71 21.52
C ASN A 72 -1.05 1.04 22.58
N LYS A 73 -0.98 0.40 23.76
CA LYS A 73 -1.96 0.61 24.84
C LYS A 73 -1.30 0.65 26.20
N THR A 74 -1.79 1.56 27.04
CA THR A 74 -1.52 1.56 28.47
C THR A 74 -2.62 0.77 29.15
N LEU A 75 -2.25 -0.26 29.88
CA LEU A 75 -3.14 -1.10 30.66
C LEU A 75 -2.88 -0.90 32.15
N PHE A 76 -3.92 -1.05 32.96
CA PHE A 76 -3.83 -1.05 34.41
C PHE A 76 -4.31 -2.38 34.96
N SER A 77 -3.58 -2.91 35.93
CA SER A 77 -3.88 -4.19 36.57
C SER A 77 -5.28 -4.20 37.19
N GLY A 78 -6.06 -5.23 36.89
CA GLY A 78 -7.40 -5.45 37.44
C GLY A 78 -8.50 -4.54 36.91
N ILE A 79 -8.18 -3.57 36.04
CA ILE A 79 -9.18 -2.66 35.46
C ILE A 79 -9.59 -3.19 34.08
N PRO A 80 -10.88 -3.50 33.85
CA PRO A 80 -11.36 -3.90 32.53
C PRO A 80 -11.28 -2.72 31.56
N LEU A 81 -10.86 -3.02 30.33
CA LEU A 81 -10.80 -2.09 29.22
C LEU A 81 -11.63 -2.64 28.06
N ASP A 82 -12.69 -1.91 27.71
CA ASP A 82 -13.46 -2.21 26.51
C ASP A 82 -12.83 -1.53 25.30
N VAL A 83 -12.67 -2.29 24.23
CA VAL A 83 -12.10 -1.84 22.96
C VAL A 83 -13.02 -2.17 21.81
N SER A 84 -13.11 -1.23 20.87
CA SER A 84 -13.83 -1.41 19.61
C SER A 84 -12.98 -0.85 18.48
N TYR A 85 -12.63 -1.68 17.50
CA TYR A 85 -11.82 -1.29 16.35
C TYR A 85 -12.47 -1.71 15.04
N SER A 86 -12.46 -0.82 14.05
CA SER A 86 -12.62 -1.21 12.65
C SER A 86 -11.33 -1.82 12.16
N ILE A 87 -11.42 -2.99 11.53
CA ILE A 87 -10.28 -3.73 10.99
C ILE A 87 -10.30 -3.67 9.45
N ARG A 88 -9.13 -3.75 8.83
CA ARG A 88 -9.01 -3.79 7.36
C ARG A 88 -8.37 -5.07 6.84
N ALA A 89 -7.77 -5.81 7.75
CA ALA A 89 -7.19 -7.11 7.51
C ALA A 89 -7.10 -7.88 8.82
N TYR A 90 -7.12 -9.19 8.74
CA TYR A 90 -6.94 -10.09 9.88
C TYR A 90 -6.08 -11.28 9.47
N ILE A 91 -5.41 -11.88 10.43
CA ILE A 91 -4.66 -13.11 10.28
C ILE A 91 -5.38 -14.27 10.95
N LEU A 92 -5.27 -15.46 10.35
CA LEU A 92 -5.75 -16.73 10.88
C LEU A 92 -4.60 -17.73 10.98
N TRP A 93 -4.60 -18.53 12.05
CA TRP A 93 -3.68 -19.67 12.18
C TRP A 93 -4.28 -20.79 13.05
N PRO A 94 -3.81 -22.06 12.91
CA PRO A 94 -4.42 -23.21 13.57
C PRO A 94 -4.35 -23.15 15.10
N ILE A 95 -5.41 -23.60 15.78
CA ILE A 95 -5.50 -23.63 17.25
C ILE A 95 -4.48 -24.56 17.91
N ASN A 96 -4.02 -25.59 17.18
CA ASN A 96 -2.98 -26.51 17.66
C ASN A 96 -1.56 -25.90 17.62
N SER A 97 -1.43 -24.67 17.13
CA SER A 97 -0.16 -23.95 17.07
C SER A 97 0.02 -23.04 18.28
N ASN A 98 1.24 -22.55 18.49
CA ASN A 98 1.50 -21.54 19.51
C ASN A 98 0.65 -20.27 19.26
N ILE A 99 0.04 -19.71 20.31
CA ILE A 99 -0.71 -18.45 20.23
C ILE A 99 0.18 -17.28 19.78
N ALA A 100 1.49 -17.35 20.07
CA ALA A 100 2.47 -16.36 19.63
C ALA A 100 3.04 -16.63 18.23
N LEU A 101 2.60 -17.68 17.51
CA LEU A 101 3.14 -18.08 16.20
C LEU A 101 3.29 -16.91 15.20
N PRO A 102 2.33 -15.98 15.05
CA PRO A 102 2.50 -14.86 14.11
C PRO A 102 3.68 -13.93 14.41
N LEU A 103 4.21 -13.97 15.63
CA LEU A 103 5.36 -13.19 16.09
C LEU A 103 6.70 -13.91 15.88
N ASP A 104 6.67 -15.17 15.44
CA ASP A 104 7.86 -15.93 15.07
C ASP A 104 8.49 -15.42 13.76
N LEU A 105 9.62 -16.02 13.41
CA LEU A 105 10.36 -15.72 12.20
C LEU A 105 10.12 -16.79 11.14
N PHE A 106 9.85 -16.37 9.90
CA PHE A 106 9.42 -17.23 8.81
C PHE A 106 10.40 -17.18 7.64
N SER A 107 10.60 -18.31 6.97
CA SER A 107 11.52 -18.40 5.83
C SER A 107 10.95 -17.80 4.54
N SER A 108 9.61 -17.76 4.40
CA SER A 108 8.96 -17.26 3.20
C SER A 108 7.62 -16.57 3.44
N ILE A 109 7.26 -15.69 2.52
CA ILE A 109 5.92 -15.13 2.35
C ILE A 109 5.41 -15.53 0.97
N CYS A 110 4.13 -15.88 0.86
CA CYS A 110 3.50 -16.23 -0.41
C CYS A 110 2.30 -15.32 -0.67
N ILE A 111 2.16 -14.82 -1.91
CA ILE A 111 0.96 -14.15 -2.40
C ILE A 111 0.43 -14.95 -3.59
N ILE A 112 -0.79 -15.48 -3.45
CA ILE A 112 -1.43 -16.26 -4.51
C ILE A 112 -2.54 -15.41 -5.14
N ILE A 113 -2.48 -15.26 -6.45
CA ILE A 113 -3.48 -14.53 -7.23
C ILE A 113 -4.18 -15.45 -8.22
N GLN A 114 -5.42 -15.12 -8.55
CA GLN A 114 -6.10 -15.74 -9.68
C GLN A 114 -5.39 -15.38 -10.98
N ALA A 115 -5.19 -16.38 -11.83
CA ALA A 115 -4.65 -16.20 -13.16
C ALA A 115 -5.38 -17.12 -14.12
N GLN A 116 -5.31 -16.85 -15.42
CA GLN A 116 -5.94 -17.67 -16.45
C GLN A 116 -4.88 -18.40 -17.28
N HIS A 117 -5.16 -19.68 -17.54
CA HIS A 117 -4.41 -20.52 -18.47
C HIS A 117 -5.19 -20.68 -19.78
N THR A 118 -4.52 -20.66 -20.94
CA THR A 118 -5.15 -20.90 -22.25
C THR A 118 -4.55 -22.12 -22.98
N PRO A 119 -5.37 -23.02 -23.54
CA PRO A 119 -6.68 -23.47 -23.06
C PRO A 119 -6.47 -24.75 -22.22
N ASP A 120 -6.44 -24.63 -20.90
CA ASP A 120 -6.48 -25.81 -20.05
C ASP A 120 -7.94 -26.23 -19.90
N SER A 121 -8.25 -27.45 -20.31
CA SER A 121 -9.57 -28.06 -20.16
C SER A 121 -9.49 -29.23 -19.18
N ILE A 122 -10.50 -29.34 -18.31
CA ILE A 122 -10.78 -30.57 -17.59
C ILE A 122 -11.83 -31.33 -18.41
N HIS A 123 -11.49 -32.54 -18.84
CA HIS A 123 -12.46 -33.47 -19.41
C HIS A 123 -12.84 -34.49 -18.34
N THR A 124 -14.02 -34.32 -17.74
CA THR A 124 -14.59 -35.28 -16.80
C THR A 124 -15.26 -36.42 -17.57
N ARG A 125 -14.81 -37.65 -17.36
CA ARG A 125 -15.44 -38.87 -17.88
C ARG A 125 -16.05 -39.66 -16.74
N VAL A 126 -17.37 -39.80 -16.77
CA VAL A 126 -18.14 -40.59 -15.80
C VAL A 126 -18.24 -42.03 -16.30
N HIS A 127 -17.86 -42.99 -15.48
CA HIS A 127 -17.95 -44.42 -15.76
C HIS A 127 -18.76 -45.13 -14.67
N SER A 128 -19.27 -46.33 -14.95
CA SER A 128 -20.07 -47.12 -14.01
C SER A 128 -19.36 -47.49 -12.70
N LYS A 129 -18.03 -47.38 -12.65
CA LYS A 129 -17.18 -47.64 -11.47
C LYS A 129 -16.60 -46.38 -10.81
N GLY A 130 -16.90 -45.18 -11.32
CA GLY A 130 -16.39 -43.92 -10.77
C GLY A 130 -16.18 -42.81 -11.81
N VAL A 131 -15.67 -41.67 -11.36
CA VAL A 131 -15.38 -40.48 -12.18
C VAL A 131 -13.88 -40.40 -12.44
N SER A 132 -13.47 -40.16 -13.69
CA SER A 132 -12.08 -39.90 -14.09
C SER A 132 -11.96 -38.52 -14.74
N GLU A 133 -10.88 -37.80 -14.47
CA GLU A 133 -10.64 -36.44 -15.00
C GLU A 133 -9.36 -36.45 -15.84
N LEU A 134 -9.45 -36.00 -17.08
CA LEU A 134 -8.30 -35.78 -17.95
C LEU A 134 -8.01 -34.28 -17.99
N LEU A 135 -6.89 -33.88 -17.40
CA LEU A 135 -6.35 -32.53 -17.49
C LEU A 135 -5.48 -32.40 -18.74
N THR A 136 -5.84 -31.50 -19.65
CA THR A 136 -4.98 -31.19 -20.80
C THR A 136 -3.82 -30.34 -20.29
N ARG A 137 -2.63 -30.96 -20.20
CA ARG A 137 -1.43 -30.47 -19.49
C ARG A 137 -0.86 -29.17 -20.07
N LYS A 138 -1.09 -28.05 -19.40
CA LYS A 138 -0.09 -26.98 -19.24
C LYS A 138 -0.05 -26.34 -17.84
N ALA A 139 -1.12 -26.37 -17.04
CA ALA A 139 -1.10 -26.03 -15.62
C ALA A 139 -0.53 -27.16 -14.73
N ILE A 140 0.66 -27.67 -15.04
CA ILE A 140 1.47 -28.31 -13.98
C ILE A 140 2.05 -27.17 -13.14
N SER A 141 2.30 -27.38 -11.85
CA SER A 141 3.04 -26.38 -11.07
C SER A 141 4.43 -26.22 -11.67
N THR A 142 4.61 -25.17 -12.46
CA THR A 142 5.84 -24.86 -13.17
C THR A 142 6.32 -23.50 -12.71
N GLU A 143 7.61 -23.41 -12.40
CA GLU A 143 8.25 -22.11 -12.23
C GLU A 143 8.09 -21.32 -13.54
N LEU A 144 7.51 -20.13 -13.45
CA LEU A 144 7.31 -19.22 -14.57
C LEU A 144 8.54 -18.34 -14.74
N CYS A 145 9.02 -17.78 -13.63
CA CYS A 145 10.23 -16.98 -13.58
C CYS A 145 10.64 -16.72 -12.12
N SER A 146 11.91 -16.36 -11.95
CA SER A 146 12.48 -15.96 -10.66
C SER A 146 13.44 -14.77 -10.84
N SER A 147 13.58 -13.96 -9.80
CA SER A 147 14.63 -12.94 -9.73
C SER A 147 15.18 -12.85 -8.31
N SER A 148 16.45 -12.45 -8.21
CA SER A 148 17.13 -12.18 -6.94
C SER A 148 17.74 -10.79 -6.98
N TYR A 149 17.40 -9.97 -5.99
CA TYR A 149 17.93 -8.61 -5.89
C TYR A 149 18.94 -8.48 -4.75
N ARG A 150 20.16 -8.04 -5.11
CA ARG A 150 21.32 -7.88 -4.20
C ARG A 150 21.60 -9.12 -3.35
N GLN A 151 21.23 -10.31 -3.82
CA GLN A 151 21.36 -11.60 -3.11
C GLN A 151 20.60 -11.68 -1.78
N ASN A 152 19.78 -10.68 -1.45
CA ASN A 152 19.06 -10.63 -0.18
C ASN A 152 17.62 -11.12 -0.32
N ILE A 153 16.94 -10.70 -1.39
CA ILE A 153 15.52 -10.99 -1.63
C ILE A 153 15.39 -11.74 -2.94
N ILE A 154 14.79 -12.93 -2.86
CA ILE A 154 14.48 -13.80 -3.98
C ILE A 154 12.96 -13.81 -4.13
N VAL A 155 12.47 -13.60 -5.35
CA VAL A 155 11.06 -13.70 -5.70
C VAL A 155 10.90 -14.73 -6.80
N ASN A 156 10.10 -15.75 -6.54
CA ASN A 156 9.79 -16.82 -7.49
C ASN A 156 8.30 -16.77 -7.81
N ALA A 157 7.95 -16.80 -9.09
CA ALA A 157 6.58 -16.94 -9.54
C ALA A 157 6.39 -18.34 -10.13
N ALA A 158 5.43 -19.09 -9.61
CA ALA A 158 5.05 -20.40 -10.13
C ALA A 158 3.57 -20.44 -10.47
N SER A 159 3.20 -21.13 -11.53
CA SER A 159 1.81 -21.46 -11.81
C SER A 159 1.33 -22.57 -10.89
N GLY A 160 0.02 -22.66 -10.73
CA GLY A 160 -0.62 -23.80 -10.09
C GLY A 160 -2.12 -23.82 -10.35
N TYR A 161 -2.78 -24.85 -9.85
CA TYR A 161 -4.23 -24.99 -9.96
C TYR A 161 -4.83 -25.61 -8.70
N SER A 162 -6.10 -25.32 -8.48
CA SER A 162 -6.97 -26.00 -7.52
C SER A 162 -8.22 -26.48 -8.25
N ILE A 163 -8.74 -27.65 -7.87
CA ILE A 163 -9.97 -28.19 -8.43
C ILE A 163 -11.08 -27.98 -7.41
N ASN A 164 -12.07 -27.17 -7.77
CA ASN A 164 -13.28 -26.99 -6.98
C ASN A 164 -14.35 -27.96 -7.49
N ARG A 165 -14.81 -28.85 -6.61
CA ARG A 165 -15.86 -29.84 -6.92
C ARG A 165 -17.18 -29.37 -6.34
N LEU A 166 -18.13 -29.04 -7.20
CA LEU A 166 -19.51 -28.83 -6.80
C LEU A 166 -20.27 -30.15 -6.96
N THR A 167 -20.61 -30.77 -5.83
CA THR A 167 -21.50 -31.94 -5.81
C THR A 167 -22.93 -31.44 -5.67
N ASP A 168 -23.68 -31.39 -6.78
CA ASP A 168 -25.12 -31.15 -6.71
C ASP A 168 -25.83 -32.49 -6.49
N LYS A 169 -26.17 -32.77 -5.22
CA LYS A 169 -26.77 -34.06 -4.79
C LYS A 169 -28.10 -34.38 -5.48
N MET A 170 -28.71 -33.44 -6.18
CA MET A 170 -30.04 -33.59 -6.76
C MET A 170 -30.05 -34.10 -8.21
N ARG A 171 -28.89 -34.16 -8.91
CA ARG A 171 -28.87 -34.47 -10.36
C ARG A 171 -27.73 -35.36 -10.88
N ASP A 172 -26.91 -35.98 -10.03
CA ASP A 172 -25.71 -36.73 -10.48
C ASP A 172 -24.81 -35.93 -11.45
N ASN A 173 -24.85 -34.59 -11.36
CA ASN A 173 -24.03 -33.70 -12.17
C ASN A 173 -22.81 -33.28 -11.34
N PHE A 174 -21.64 -33.84 -11.68
CA PHE A 174 -20.36 -33.41 -11.16
C PHE A 174 -19.84 -32.25 -12.00
N HIS A 175 -19.91 -31.03 -11.47
CA HIS A 175 -19.24 -29.88 -12.07
C HIS A 175 -17.91 -29.66 -11.32
N SER A 176 -16.82 -30.06 -11.97
CA SER A 176 -15.45 -29.73 -11.54
C SER A 176 -15.00 -28.47 -12.27
N GLN A 177 -14.58 -27.45 -11.53
CA GLN A 177 -14.01 -26.22 -12.07
C GLN A 177 -12.52 -26.15 -11.76
N LEU A 178 -11.71 -25.87 -12.78
CA LEU A 178 -10.28 -25.59 -12.63
C LEU A 178 -10.10 -24.12 -12.24
N ASP A 179 -9.53 -23.87 -11.08
CA ASP A 179 -9.11 -22.54 -10.65
C ASP A 179 -7.60 -22.45 -10.76
N THR A 180 -7.10 -21.75 -11.77
CA THR A 180 -5.67 -21.51 -11.98
C THR A 180 -5.18 -20.28 -11.22
N TYR A 181 -3.92 -20.31 -10.80
CA TYR A 181 -3.31 -19.24 -10.01
C TYR A 181 -1.83 -19.06 -10.33
N ILE A 182 -1.31 -17.89 -9.93
CA ILE A 182 0.13 -17.62 -9.83
C ILE A 182 0.47 -17.46 -8.36
N ASN A 183 1.48 -18.19 -7.89
CA ASN A 183 2.03 -18.09 -6.55
C ASN A 183 3.36 -17.31 -6.60
N TYR A 184 3.35 -16.11 -6.03
CA TYR A 184 4.54 -15.30 -5.80
C TYR A 184 5.13 -15.66 -4.44
N ARG A 185 6.25 -16.36 -4.43
CA ARG A 185 6.99 -16.74 -3.22
C ARG A 185 8.18 -15.83 -3.02
N PHE A 186 8.20 -15.14 -1.88
CA PHE A 186 9.29 -14.29 -1.41
C PHE A 186 10.15 -15.07 -0.43
N VAL A 187 11.46 -15.05 -0.62
CA VAL A 187 12.45 -15.67 0.27
C VAL A 187 13.52 -14.63 0.57
N SER A 188 13.94 -14.55 1.83
CA SER A 188 15.03 -13.67 2.25
C SER A 188 16.21 -14.51 2.73
N VAL A 189 17.39 -14.27 2.16
CA VAL A 189 18.60 -15.07 2.40
C VAL A 189 19.23 -14.71 3.74
N ASP A 190 19.33 -13.41 4.04
CA ASP A 190 20.07 -12.92 5.22
C ASP A 190 19.24 -12.91 6.50
N ARG A 191 17.92 -12.73 6.37
CA ARG A 191 17.03 -12.54 7.52
C ARG A 191 15.65 -13.12 7.27
N PRO A 192 15.13 -13.97 8.17
CA PRO A 192 13.76 -14.44 8.07
C PRO A 192 12.76 -13.29 8.24
N PHE A 193 11.54 -13.50 7.73
CA PHE A 193 10.43 -12.55 7.78
C PHE A 193 9.75 -12.56 9.14
N SER A 194 9.45 -11.37 9.64
CA SER A 194 8.62 -11.11 10.80
C SER A 194 7.20 -10.69 10.39
N PHE A 195 6.29 -10.63 11.35
CA PHE A 195 4.93 -10.10 11.19
C PHE A 195 4.85 -8.80 10.37
N ASN A 196 5.71 -7.82 10.65
CA ASN A 196 5.69 -6.53 9.96
C ASN A 196 6.10 -6.63 8.48
N ASN A 197 6.96 -7.59 8.16
CA ASN A 197 7.46 -7.76 6.79
C ASN A 197 6.35 -8.20 5.83
N LEU A 198 5.28 -8.84 6.33
CA LEU A 198 4.12 -9.16 5.50
C LEU A 198 3.41 -7.89 4.99
N GLY A 199 3.31 -6.85 5.81
CA GLY A 199 2.78 -5.55 5.38
C GLY A 199 3.69 -4.87 4.34
N GLU A 200 5.00 -4.95 4.52
CA GLU A 200 5.99 -4.39 3.59
C GLU A 200 5.98 -5.11 2.22
N ILE A 201 5.87 -6.45 2.22
CA ILE A 201 5.71 -7.24 0.98
C ILE A 201 4.39 -6.91 0.30
N LEU A 202 3.30 -6.74 1.05
CA LEU A 202 2.01 -6.36 0.46
C LEU A 202 2.07 -4.97 -0.19
N LEU A 203 2.74 -4.00 0.43
CA LEU A 203 2.98 -2.69 -0.18
C LEU A 203 3.82 -2.79 -1.45
N ALA A 204 4.89 -3.60 -1.43
CA ALA A 204 5.70 -3.86 -2.61
C ALA A 204 4.88 -4.49 -3.74
N PHE A 205 4.05 -5.49 -3.42
CA PHE A 205 3.19 -6.17 -4.38
C PHE A 205 2.14 -5.24 -4.99
N LYS A 206 1.50 -4.38 -4.18
CA LYS A 206 0.55 -3.37 -4.67
C LYS A 206 1.23 -2.34 -5.58
N LEU A 207 2.43 -1.88 -5.23
CA LEU A 207 3.20 -0.97 -6.09
C LEU A 207 3.60 -1.64 -7.41
N TYR A 208 4.04 -2.89 -7.34
CA TYR A 208 4.38 -3.71 -8.50
C TYR A 208 3.18 -3.88 -9.44
N TRP A 209 2.00 -4.18 -8.88
CA TRP A 209 0.78 -4.33 -9.66
C TRP A 209 0.40 -3.01 -10.35
N LEU A 210 0.43 -1.91 -9.58
CA LEU A 210 0.17 -0.57 -10.07
C LEU A 210 1.16 -0.14 -11.16
N SER A 211 2.44 -0.51 -11.06
CA SER A 211 3.43 -0.12 -12.06
C SER A 211 3.29 -0.92 -13.36
N ASN A 212 3.06 -2.24 -13.27
CA ASN A 212 3.20 -3.15 -14.41
C ASN A 212 1.87 -3.69 -14.96
N PHE A 213 0.79 -3.68 -14.18
CA PHE A 213 -0.50 -4.34 -14.49
C PHE A 213 -1.72 -3.47 -14.18
N ASP A 214 -1.58 -2.15 -14.25
CA ASP A 214 -2.62 -1.20 -13.83
C ASP A 214 -3.91 -1.27 -14.66
N THR A 215 -3.87 -1.90 -15.84
CA THR A 215 -5.04 -2.18 -16.70
C THR A 215 -5.61 -3.58 -16.49
N THR A 216 -5.08 -4.36 -15.54
CA THR A 216 -5.50 -5.73 -15.26
C THR A 216 -6.01 -5.85 -13.83
N ASP A 217 -7.20 -6.43 -13.66
CA ASP A 217 -7.70 -6.76 -12.33
C ASP A 217 -6.87 -7.88 -11.68
N CYS A 218 -6.55 -7.72 -10.40
CA CYS A 218 -5.92 -8.74 -9.56
C CYS A 218 -6.94 -9.28 -8.57
N ALA A 219 -7.17 -10.60 -8.54
CA ALA A 219 -7.90 -11.22 -7.44
C ALA A 219 -6.93 -11.99 -6.55
N ILE A 220 -6.61 -11.42 -5.38
CA ILE A 220 -5.76 -12.08 -4.39
C ILE A 220 -6.58 -13.19 -3.73
N LYS A 221 -6.13 -14.44 -3.87
CA LYS A 221 -6.78 -15.62 -3.29
C LYS A 221 -6.31 -15.87 -1.87
N SER A 222 -5.01 -15.74 -1.63
CA SER A 222 -4.42 -15.91 -0.30
C SER A 222 -3.11 -15.16 -0.17
N ILE A 223 -2.80 -14.77 1.07
CA ILE A 223 -1.49 -14.26 1.47
C ILE A 223 -1.07 -15.10 2.67
N GLN A 224 0.12 -15.67 2.64
CA GLN A 224 0.61 -16.59 3.66
C GLN A 224 1.97 -16.15 4.19
N LEU A 225 2.14 -16.24 5.50
CA LEU A 225 3.40 -16.10 6.21
C LEU A 225 3.82 -17.48 6.70
N GLY A 226 4.88 -18.03 6.11
CA GLY A 226 5.18 -19.46 6.18
C GLY A 226 4.02 -20.29 5.62
N ASP A 227 3.80 -21.47 6.20
CA ASP A 227 2.77 -22.41 5.75
C ASP A 227 1.50 -22.36 6.62
N SER A 228 1.55 -21.67 7.77
CA SER A 228 0.53 -21.81 8.83
C SER A 228 -0.24 -20.53 9.15
N VAL A 229 0.23 -19.36 8.75
CA VAL A 229 -0.44 -18.08 9.04
C VAL A 229 -0.97 -17.48 7.74
N SER A 230 -2.29 -17.29 7.64
CA SER A 230 -2.92 -16.68 6.48
C SER A 230 -3.42 -15.27 6.80
N LEU A 231 -3.08 -14.30 5.94
CA LEU A 231 -3.63 -12.95 5.98
C LEU A 231 -4.83 -12.84 5.04
N HIS A 232 -5.89 -12.26 5.57
CA HIS A 232 -7.13 -11.96 4.87
C HIS A 232 -7.33 -10.44 4.83
N LEU A 233 -7.59 -9.92 3.63
CA LEU A 233 -7.85 -8.51 3.39
C LEU A 233 -9.36 -8.25 3.30
N ALA A 234 -9.78 -7.05 3.71
CA ALA A 234 -11.13 -6.54 3.49
C ALA A 234 -11.49 -6.52 2.00
N ASP A 235 -10.70 -5.81 1.20
CA ASP A 235 -10.70 -5.92 -0.25
C ASP A 235 -9.51 -6.76 -0.72
N LYS A 236 -9.86 -7.85 -1.41
CA LYS A 236 -8.92 -8.80 -2.01
C LYS A 236 -8.65 -8.50 -3.48
N TYR A 237 -9.27 -7.47 -4.04
CA TYR A 237 -9.16 -7.11 -5.44
C TYR A 237 -8.28 -5.87 -5.62
N LEU A 238 -7.31 -5.93 -6.53
CA LEU A 238 -6.62 -4.74 -7.04
C LEU A 238 -7.23 -4.43 -8.40
N ARG A 239 -8.16 -3.47 -8.46
CA ARG A 239 -8.91 -3.18 -9.68
C ARG A 239 -8.09 -2.36 -10.69
N ALA A 240 -8.30 -2.64 -11.96
CA ALA A 240 -7.77 -1.86 -13.06
C ALA A 240 -8.20 -0.38 -12.97
N THR A 241 -7.41 0.52 -13.56
CA THR A 241 -7.73 1.96 -13.64
C THR A 241 -9.03 2.25 -14.37
N SER A 242 -9.26 1.51 -15.45
CA SER A 242 -10.41 1.67 -16.32
C SER A 242 -10.69 0.35 -17.01
N VAL A 243 -11.98 0.02 -17.10
CA VAL A 243 -12.49 -1.14 -17.85
C VAL A 243 -12.72 -0.80 -19.34
N ASN A 244 -12.64 0.48 -19.70
CA ASN A 244 -12.97 0.98 -21.04
C ASN A 244 -11.76 1.00 -21.99
N VAL A 245 -10.54 0.70 -21.50
CA VAL A 245 -9.32 0.68 -22.32
C VAL A 245 -9.22 -0.66 -23.05
N SER A 246 -8.75 -0.66 -24.30
CA SER A 246 -8.56 -1.89 -25.09
C SER A 246 -7.58 -2.90 -24.48
N SER A 247 -6.65 -2.42 -23.66
CA SER A 247 -5.70 -3.23 -22.88
C SER A 247 -6.26 -3.77 -21.56
N TYR A 248 -7.53 -3.48 -21.23
CA TYR A 248 -8.17 -3.98 -20.02
C TYR A 248 -8.25 -5.51 -20.02
N ARG A 249 -7.97 -6.12 -18.87
CA ARG A 249 -8.14 -7.56 -18.63
C ARG A 249 -8.73 -7.79 -17.23
N SER A 250 -9.74 -8.63 -17.14
CA SER A 250 -10.35 -9.00 -15.85
C SER A 250 -9.54 -10.04 -15.05
N VAL A 251 -8.62 -10.74 -15.72
CA VAL A 251 -7.71 -11.73 -15.10
C VAL A 251 -6.38 -11.72 -15.86
N LEU A 252 -5.28 -11.81 -15.13
CA LEU A 252 -3.93 -11.94 -15.70
C LEU A 252 -3.76 -13.29 -16.40
N GLN A 253 -3.25 -13.29 -17.64
CA GLN A 253 -2.86 -14.52 -18.32
C GLN A 253 -1.46 -14.95 -17.87
N ILE A 254 -1.28 -16.24 -17.59
CA ILE A 254 0.00 -16.81 -17.13
C ILE A 254 1.14 -16.58 -18.15
N SER A 255 0.82 -16.45 -19.44
CA SER A 255 1.79 -16.18 -20.51
C SER A 255 2.35 -14.75 -20.52
N HIS A 256 1.76 -13.81 -19.77
CA HIS A 256 2.25 -12.44 -19.74
C HIS A 256 3.60 -12.36 -19.01
N GLN A 257 4.46 -11.45 -19.45
CA GLN A 257 5.68 -11.14 -18.73
C GLN A 257 5.35 -10.63 -17.32
N LEU A 258 5.90 -11.29 -16.29
CA LEU A 258 5.60 -11.00 -14.89
C LEU A 258 6.52 -9.96 -14.25
N TYR A 259 7.48 -9.37 -14.97
CA TYR A 259 8.38 -8.32 -14.45
C TYR A 259 8.93 -8.59 -13.01
N ILE A 260 9.29 -9.84 -12.70
CA ILE A 260 9.66 -10.27 -11.34
C ILE A 260 10.88 -9.53 -10.80
N ASP A 261 11.77 -9.04 -11.67
CA ASP A 261 12.87 -8.17 -11.29
C ASP A 261 12.39 -6.88 -10.59
N ASN A 262 11.36 -6.23 -11.15
CA ASN A 262 10.75 -5.03 -10.54
C ASN A 262 10.17 -5.37 -9.17
N LEU A 263 9.48 -6.51 -9.04
CA LEU A 263 8.93 -6.96 -7.76
C LEU A 263 10.04 -7.21 -6.74
N ALA A 264 11.15 -7.86 -7.11
CA ALA A 264 12.29 -8.09 -6.22
C ALA A 264 12.92 -6.77 -5.74
N LYS A 265 13.11 -5.79 -6.64
CA LYS A 265 13.61 -4.45 -6.31
C LYS A 265 12.68 -3.71 -5.36
N MET A 266 11.37 -3.73 -5.62
CA MET A 266 10.35 -3.10 -4.77
C MET A 266 10.27 -3.77 -3.39
N SER A 267 10.33 -5.10 -3.32
CA SER A 267 10.38 -5.84 -2.07
C SER A 267 11.61 -5.47 -1.25
N TYR A 268 12.79 -5.42 -1.87
CA TYR A 268 14.01 -4.98 -1.19
C TYR A 268 13.87 -3.54 -0.67
N PHE A 269 13.25 -2.63 -1.44
CA PHE A 269 13.02 -1.25 -1.02
C PHE A 269 12.16 -1.17 0.24
N PHE A 270 11.02 -1.86 0.28
CA PHE A 270 10.09 -1.79 1.41
C PHE A 270 10.59 -2.54 2.64
N LEU A 271 11.16 -3.74 2.45
CA LEU A 271 11.75 -4.52 3.54
C LEU A 271 12.95 -3.81 4.16
N ASN A 272 13.68 -3.03 3.34
CA ASN A 272 14.85 -2.27 3.75
C ASN A 272 15.78 -3.06 4.69
N PRO A 273 16.32 -4.21 4.25
CA PRO A 273 17.02 -5.14 5.14
C PRO A 273 18.23 -4.51 5.83
N ARG A 274 18.84 -3.51 5.18
CA ARG A 274 19.98 -2.73 5.68
C ARG A 274 19.60 -1.54 6.55
N ARG A 275 18.31 -1.29 6.78
CA ARG A 275 17.75 -0.16 7.55
C ARG A 275 18.30 1.20 7.10
N ASP A 276 18.48 1.37 5.79
CA ASP A 276 18.86 2.67 5.23
C ASP A 276 17.70 3.65 5.44
N LYS A 277 17.96 4.78 6.09
CA LYS A 277 16.96 5.83 6.35
C LYS A 277 16.27 6.36 5.08
N LYS A 278 16.85 6.11 3.92
CA LYS A 278 16.36 6.55 2.61
C LYS A 278 15.40 5.57 1.96
N LEU A 279 15.34 4.34 2.48
CA LEU A 279 14.51 3.25 1.98
C LEU A 279 13.44 2.89 3.00
N GLY A 280 12.44 2.12 2.56
CA GLY A 280 11.33 1.68 3.40
C GLY A 280 10.17 2.69 3.42
N SER A 281 9.06 2.23 3.98
CA SER A 281 7.78 2.95 4.03
C SER A 281 7.84 4.29 4.77
N SER A 282 8.74 4.44 5.74
CA SER A 282 8.92 5.67 6.54
C SER A 282 9.77 6.74 5.86
N SER A 283 10.43 6.43 4.74
CA SER A 283 11.18 7.40 3.96
C SER A 283 10.24 8.35 3.19
N LYS A 284 10.73 9.51 2.74
CA LYS A 284 9.94 10.42 1.87
C LYS A 284 9.42 9.70 0.62
N ILE A 285 10.25 8.84 0.03
CA ILE A 285 9.93 8.05 -1.16
C ILE A 285 8.90 6.97 -0.81
N GLY A 286 9.09 6.26 0.31
CA GLY A 286 8.14 5.26 0.79
C GLY A 286 6.76 5.85 1.11
N LEU A 287 6.71 7.06 1.66
CA LEU A 287 5.48 7.81 1.89
C LEU A 287 4.80 8.19 0.56
N ALA A 288 5.58 8.55 -0.46
CA ALA A 288 5.05 8.81 -1.80
C ALA A 288 4.38 7.55 -2.38
N PHE A 289 5.06 6.41 -2.28
CA PHE A 289 4.53 5.13 -2.76
C PHE A 289 3.29 4.68 -1.97
N SER A 290 3.30 4.83 -0.64
CA SER A 290 2.12 4.53 0.19
C SER A 290 0.92 5.37 -0.22
N ARG A 291 1.10 6.67 -0.43
CA ARG A 291 0.01 7.57 -0.88
C ARG A 291 -0.51 7.21 -2.26
N LEU A 292 0.37 6.79 -3.17
CA LEU A 292 -0.03 6.36 -4.51
C LEU A 292 -0.82 5.03 -4.47
N ILE A 293 -0.39 4.09 -3.64
CA ILE A 293 -1.11 2.83 -3.37
C ILE A 293 -2.48 3.12 -2.75
N ASP A 294 -2.53 3.99 -1.73
CA ASP A 294 -3.76 4.37 -1.06
C ASP A 294 -4.73 5.08 -2.02
N PHE A 295 -4.22 5.96 -2.90
CA PHE A 295 -5.04 6.59 -3.93
C PHE A 295 -5.71 5.56 -4.86
N ARG A 296 -5.03 4.45 -5.19
CA ARG A 296 -5.56 3.44 -6.13
C ARG A 296 -6.42 2.37 -5.49
N PHE A 297 -6.12 1.97 -4.26
CA PHE A 297 -6.67 0.74 -3.68
C PHE A 297 -7.30 0.93 -2.28
N ARG A 298 -7.68 2.16 -1.90
CA ARG A 298 -8.37 2.40 -0.62
C ARG A 298 -9.89 2.34 -0.78
N ASP A 299 -10.53 1.56 0.08
CA ASP A 299 -11.97 1.23 0.05
C ASP A 299 -12.97 2.34 0.44
N GLU A 300 -12.54 3.58 0.67
CA GLU A 300 -13.45 4.65 1.14
C GLU A 300 -13.16 5.96 0.39
N SER A 301 -13.98 6.23 -0.62
CA SER A 301 -13.95 7.41 -1.49
C SER A 301 -14.77 8.58 -0.95
N ASP A 302 -14.90 8.74 0.37
CA ASP A 302 -15.83 9.75 0.91
C ASP A 302 -15.28 11.19 0.88
N MET A 303 -14.05 11.41 0.41
CA MET A 303 -13.57 12.76 0.12
C MET A 303 -12.69 12.79 -1.13
N LEU A 304 -13.30 13.08 -2.28
CA LEU A 304 -12.68 13.45 -3.56
C LEU A 304 -11.41 14.31 -3.41
N TYR A 305 -11.48 15.31 -2.52
CA TYR A 305 -10.39 16.24 -2.21
C TYR A 305 -9.18 15.56 -1.55
N MET A 306 -9.40 14.54 -0.70
CA MET A 306 -8.33 13.80 -0.05
C MET A 306 -7.54 12.95 -1.05
N ASN A 307 -8.17 12.47 -2.12
CA ASN A 307 -7.54 11.65 -3.15
C ASN A 307 -6.62 12.46 -4.06
N ILE A 308 -7.06 13.63 -4.54
CA ILE A 308 -6.21 14.55 -5.33
C ILE A 308 -5.04 15.05 -4.48
N THR A 309 -5.31 15.46 -3.25
CA THR A 309 -4.29 15.93 -2.30
C THR A 309 -3.23 14.85 -2.04
N SER A 310 -3.64 13.57 -1.98
CA SER A 310 -2.72 12.45 -1.82
C SER A 310 -1.76 12.30 -3.00
N LEU A 311 -2.21 12.49 -4.24
CA LEU A 311 -1.35 12.47 -5.43
C LEU A 311 -0.38 13.65 -5.46
N ILE A 312 -0.85 14.86 -5.17
CA ILE A 312 0.03 16.06 -5.13
C ILE A 312 1.13 15.86 -4.08
N PHE A 313 0.77 15.36 -2.89
CA PHE A 313 1.74 15.08 -1.85
C PHE A 313 2.64 13.88 -2.16
N ALA A 314 2.17 12.89 -2.91
CA ALA A 314 3.00 11.81 -3.42
C ALA A 314 4.07 12.37 -4.36
N LEU A 315 3.69 13.23 -5.32
CA LEU A 315 4.60 13.86 -6.27
C LEU A 315 5.65 14.71 -5.54
N GLN A 316 5.21 15.54 -4.59
CA GLN A 316 6.14 16.34 -3.79
C GLN A 316 7.11 15.48 -2.99
N SER A 317 6.62 14.43 -2.31
CA SER A 317 7.45 13.59 -1.46
C SER A 317 8.46 12.77 -2.29
N LEU A 318 8.05 12.30 -3.47
CA LEU A 318 8.92 11.59 -4.39
C LEU A 318 10.01 12.51 -4.94
N ALA A 319 9.62 13.68 -5.48
CA ALA A 319 10.56 14.66 -6.01
C ALA A 319 11.59 15.06 -4.94
N GLU A 320 11.14 15.53 -3.78
CA GLU A 320 12.02 15.92 -2.68
C GLU A 320 12.91 14.77 -2.19
N GLY A 321 12.38 13.54 -2.16
CA GLY A 321 13.14 12.35 -1.75
C GLY A 321 14.29 12.03 -2.70
N ILE A 322 14.07 12.14 -4.02
CA ILE A 322 15.07 11.87 -5.05
C ILE A 322 16.23 12.89 -4.99
N VAL A 323 15.91 14.16 -4.75
CA VAL A 323 16.87 15.27 -4.88
C VAL A 323 17.46 15.75 -3.54
N GLU A 324 17.02 15.19 -2.42
CA GLU A 324 17.41 15.60 -1.07
C GLU A 324 18.94 15.72 -0.91
N ARG A 325 19.70 14.74 -1.41
CA ARG A 325 21.17 14.76 -1.31
C ARG A 325 21.80 15.86 -2.16
N GLU A 326 21.28 16.13 -3.35
CA GLU A 326 21.83 17.17 -4.24
C GLU A 326 21.59 18.54 -3.69
N ILE A 327 20.37 18.83 -3.24
CA ILE A 327 20.06 20.12 -2.62
C ILE A 327 20.93 20.34 -1.39
N ARG A 328 21.11 19.31 -0.54
CA ARG A 328 22.05 19.41 0.59
C ARG A 328 23.48 19.71 0.13
N LYS A 329 23.96 19.10 -0.96
CA LYS A 329 25.29 19.38 -1.53
C LYS A 329 25.38 20.80 -2.10
N MET A 330 24.36 21.25 -2.84
CA MET A 330 24.29 22.61 -3.39
C MET A 330 24.32 23.66 -2.27
N ASN A 331 23.47 23.50 -1.26
CA ASN A 331 23.39 24.42 -0.13
C ASN A 331 24.69 24.46 0.68
N ARG A 332 25.44 23.34 0.76
CA ARG A 332 26.77 23.34 1.40
C ARG A 332 27.78 24.19 0.64
N LYS A 333 27.75 24.20 -0.69
CA LYS A 333 28.69 24.99 -1.51
C LYS A 333 28.45 26.49 -1.38
N THR A 334 27.21 26.91 -1.18
CA THR A 334 26.84 28.35 -1.09
C THR A 334 26.63 28.83 0.34
N LYS A 335 26.86 27.99 1.35
CA LYS A 335 26.49 28.25 2.75
C LYS A 335 27.04 29.57 3.29
N GLU A 336 28.34 29.80 3.11
CA GLU A 336 29.02 30.99 3.64
C GLU A 336 28.49 32.26 3.00
N GLN A 337 28.35 32.26 1.66
CA GLN A 337 27.78 33.38 0.92
C GLN A 337 26.33 33.66 1.33
N THR A 338 25.50 32.63 1.51
CA THR A 338 24.11 32.78 1.97
C THR A 338 24.05 33.34 3.40
N ASN A 339 24.89 32.86 4.31
CA ASN A 339 24.95 33.38 5.69
C ASN A 339 25.42 34.83 5.74
N GLU A 340 26.39 35.21 4.90
CA GLU A 340 26.84 36.60 4.79
C GLU A 340 25.70 37.51 4.30
N GLY A 341 24.96 37.11 3.26
CA GLY A 341 23.79 37.85 2.78
C GLY A 341 22.67 37.99 3.83
N ILE A 342 22.44 36.94 4.64
CA ILE A 342 21.49 37.00 5.76
C ILE A 342 21.95 38.01 6.81
N ARG A 343 23.23 37.98 7.21
CA ARG A 343 23.81 38.94 8.16
C ARG A 343 23.66 40.38 7.69
N GLN A 344 23.98 40.63 6.42
CA GLN A 344 23.82 41.96 5.82
C GLN A 344 22.35 42.41 5.82
N THR A 345 21.43 41.53 5.47
CA THR A 345 19.99 41.85 5.43
C THR A 345 19.44 42.15 6.83
N LEU A 346 19.81 41.35 7.83
CA LEU A 346 19.40 41.59 9.22
C LEU A 346 19.99 42.89 9.77
N ALA A 347 21.25 43.22 9.44
CA ALA A 347 21.87 44.49 9.82
C ALA A 347 21.15 45.69 9.20
N VAL A 348 20.69 45.58 7.95
CA VAL A 348 19.88 46.62 7.30
C VAL A 348 18.54 46.79 8.01
N ILE A 349 17.85 45.71 8.36
CA ILE A 349 16.57 45.77 9.10
C ILE A 349 16.76 46.42 10.48
N GLU A 350 17.85 46.10 11.19
CA GLU A 350 18.22 46.75 12.45
C GLU A 350 18.40 48.26 12.26
N SER A 351 19.06 48.69 11.18
CA SER A 351 19.31 50.12 10.93
C SER A 351 18.06 50.96 10.65
N ILE A 352 16.94 50.32 10.27
CA ILE A 352 15.65 50.99 10.02
C ILE A 352 14.61 50.70 11.09
N LYS A 353 15.01 50.13 12.24
CA LYS A 353 14.14 49.75 13.35
C LYS A 353 13.17 50.86 13.77
N GLU A 354 13.66 52.09 13.91
CA GLU A 354 12.84 53.24 14.33
C GLU A 354 11.77 53.64 13.30
N ARG A 355 11.85 53.12 12.07
CA ARG A 355 10.89 53.37 10.98
C ARG A 355 9.90 52.21 10.78
N LEU A 356 10.02 51.15 11.56
CA LEU A 356 9.17 49.97 11.47
C LEU A 356 8.26 49.86 12.70
N PRO A 357 6.98 49.52 12.52
CA PRO A 357 6.15 49.07 13.63
C PRO A 357 6.79 47.90 14.38
N ASP A 358 6.68 47.88 15.70
CA ASP A 358 7.36 46.90 16.58
C ASP A 358 7.02 45.44 16.25
N ASP A 359 5.79 45.18 15.84
CA ASP A 359 5.30 43.88 15.39
C ASP A 359 5.93 43.45 14.06
N VAL A 360 6.05 44.36 13.10
CA VAL A 360 6.72 44.14 11.82
C VAL A 360 8.21 43.87 12.04
N TYR A 361 8.86 44.67 12.88
CA TYR A 361 10.26 44.48 13.24
C TYR A 361 10.52 43.11 13.89
N LYS A 362 9.71 42.73 14.88
CA LYS A 362 9.79 41.40 15.52
C LYS A 362 9.52 40.24 14.57
N PHE A 363 8.66 40.43 13.57
CA PHE A 363 8.38 39.40 12.56
C PHE A 363 9.58 39.10 11.67
N TYR A 364 10.31 40.14 11.23
CA TYR A 364 11.47 40.02 10.34
C TYR A 364 12.77 39.68 11.07
N MET A 365 12.94 40.12 12.32
CA MET A 365 14.11 39.79 13.14
C MET A 365 14.02 38.38 13.70
N ARG A 366 14.46 37.41 12.88
CA ARG A 366 14.60 36.00 13.25
C ARG A 366 16.07 35.60 13.37
N PRO A 367 16.41 34.57 14.17
CA PRO A 367 17.77 34.07 14.26
C PRO A 367 18.30 33.68 12.86
N GLU A 368 19.56 34.01 12.56
CA GLU A 368 20.20 33.71 11.27
C GLU A 368 20.02 32.25 10.85
N LYS A 369 20.13 31.33 11.81
CA LYS A 369 19.98 29.89 11.60
C LYS A 369 18.57 29.52 11.11
N GLU A 370 17.53 30.20 11.61
CA GLU A 370 16.15 29.98 11.18
C GLU A 370 15.91 30.55 9.79
N VAL A 371 16.41 31.76 9.52
CA VAL A 371 16.34 32.39 8.19
C VAL A 371 17.06 31.53 7.15
N TYR A 372 18.26 31.04 7.47
CA TYR A 372 19.01 30.12 6.62
C TYR A 372 18.23 28.83 6.36
N ALA A 373 17.63 28.23 7.39
CA ALA A 373 16.83 27.01 7.23
C ALA A 373 15.61 27.22 6.32
N LEU A 374 14.99 28.40 6.35
CA LEU A 374 13.87 28.76 5.48
C LEU A 374 14.31 28.98 4.02
N ILE A 375 15.36 29.78 3.80
CA ILE A 375 15.85 30.13 2.45
C ILE A 375 16.46 28.93 1.73
N THR A 376 17.12 28.04 2.47
CA THR A 376 17.76 26.85 1.89
C THR A 376 16.79 25.69 1.68
N ARG A 377 15.52 25.83 2.08
CA ARG A 377 14.49 24.84 1.81
C ARG A 377 14.21 24.81 0.30
N PRO A 378 14.34 23.65 -0.36
CA PRO A 378 14.03 23.56 -1.77
C PRO A 378 12.54 23.79 -2.02
N THR A 379 12.22 24.57 -3.06
CA THR A 379 10.84 24.68 -3.53
C THR A 379 10.43 23.37 -4.21
N PHE A 380 9.12 23.11 -4.24
CA PHE A 380 8.58 21.93 -4.91
C PHE A 380 8.94 21.90 -6.39
N ILE A 381 8.75 23.01 -7.11
CA ILE A 381 9.10 23.10 -8.54
C ILE A 381 10.57 22.81 -8.77
N LYS A 382 11.47 23.41 -7.99
CA LYS A 382 12.91 23.14 -8.11
C LYS A 382 13.23 21.66 -7.83
N SER A 383 12.58 21.07 -6.83
CA SER A 383 12.77 19.64 -6.52
C SER A 383 12.27 18.76 -7.65
N LEU A 384 11.13 19.12 -8.24
CA LEU A 384 10.50 18.39 -9.32
C LEU A 384 11.35 18.47 -10.59
N GLU A 385 11.75 19.65 -11.03
CA GLU A 385 12.62 19.84 -12.20
C GLU A 385 13.91 19.02 -12.11
N ILE A 386 14.61 19.11 -10.99
CA ILE A 386 15.84 18.32 -10.77
C ILE A 386 15.51 16.81 -10.77
N SER A 387 14.39 16.41 -10.16
CA SER A 387 14.01 14.99 -10.10
C SER A 387 13.67 14.42 -11.47
N LEU A 388 12.96 15.17 -12.33
CA LEU A 388 12.58 14.75 -13.67
C LEU A 388 13.81 14.61 -14.58
N VAL A 389 14.73 15.57 -14.52
CA VAL A 389 16.02 15.47 -15.22
C VAL A 389 16.78 14.22 -14.77
N LYS A 390 16.83 13.93 -13.46
CA LYS A 390 17.52 12.72 -12.96
C LYS A 390 16.84 11.42 -13.35
N LEU A 391 15.54 11.45 -13.61
CA LEU A 391 14.76 10.30 -14.05
C LEU A 391 14.67 10.20 -15.58
N ASP A 392 15.33 11.08 -16.34
CA ASP A 392 15.22 11.20 -17.81
C ASP A 392 13.77 11.30 -18.29
N ILE A 393 12.94 12.06 -17.56
CA ILE A 393 11.54 12.32 -17.91
C ILE A 393 11.44 13.74 -18.47
N ASP A 394 10.91 13.87 -19.69
CA ASP A 394 10.65 15.17 -20.29
C ASP A 394 9.50 15.89 -19.58
N ILE A 395 9.76 17.12 -19.13
CA ILE A 395 8.79 17.97 -18.44
C ILE A 395 7.83 18.68 -19.42
N SER A 396 8.15 18.71 -20.72
CA SER A 396 7.41 19.47 -21.73
C SER A 396 5.91 19.10 -21.75
N GLU A 397 5.60 17.80 -21.72
CA GLU A 397 4.24 17.25 -21.69
C GLU A 397 3.44 17.65 -20.44
N TYR A 398 4.13 17.94 -19.33
CA TYR A 398 3.52 18.19 -18.02
C TYR A 398 3.57 19.66 -17.60
N ARG A 399 4.25 20.54 -18.36
CA ARG A 399 4.56 21.91 -17.93
C ARG A 399 3.30 22.73 -17.62
N SER A 400 2.26 22.61 -18.44
CA SER A 400 0.99 23.31 -18.22
C SER A 400 0.33 22.87 -16.91
N MET A 401 0.23 21.55 -16.71
CA MET A 401 -0.33 20.93 -15.49
C MET A 401 0.43 21.38 -14.24
N LEU A 402 1.76 21.32 -14.30
CA LEU A 402 2.62 21.63 -13.16
C LEU A 402 2.57 23.12 -12.77
N LYS A 403 2.41 24.02 -13.75
CA LYS A 403 2.19 25.44 -13.51
C LYS A 403 0.87 25.68 -12.76
N SER A 404 -0.21 25.02 -13.19
CA SER A 404 -1.51 25.09 -12.53
C SER A 404 -1.49 24.49 -11.12
N MET A 405 -0.78 23.37 -10.94
CA MET A 405 -0.58 22.74 -9.63
C MET A 405 0.21 23.63 -8.67
N ASP A 406 1.30 24.26 -9.11
CA ASP A 406 2.10 25.12 -8.22
C ASP A 406 1.34 26.39 -7.83
N ALA A 407 0.53 26.95 -8.73
CA ALA A 407 -0.39 28.03 -8.40
C ALA A 407 -1.39 27.62 -7.31
N ALA A 408 -2.05 26.46 -7.46
CA ALA A 408 -2.99 25.95 -6.46
C ALA A 408 -2.32 25.58 -5.13
N ARG A 409 -1.11 25.02 -5.16
CA ARG A 409 -0.34 24.63 -3.97
C ARG A 409 0.11 25.83 -3.14
N ARG A 410 0.60 26.90 -3.79
CA ARG A 410 0.99 28.14 -3.09
C ARG A 410 -0.18 28.73 -2.31
N GLN A 411 -1.39 28.63 -2.85
CA GLN A 411 -2.60 29.12 -2.20
C GLN A 411 -3.02 28.24 -1.01
N PHE A 412 -2.87 26.92 -1.10
CA PHE A 412 -3.18 25.97 -0.01
C PHE A 412 -2.23 26.12 1.19
N VAL A 413 -0.98 26.52 0.96
CA VAL A 413 0.03 26.70 2.02
C VAL A 413 -0.01 28.10 2.64
N HIS A 414 -0.56 29.10 1.94
CA HIS A 414 -0.51 30.51 2.37
C HIS A 414 -1.87 31.18 2.63
N SER A 415 -3.00 30.48 2.51
CA SER A 415 -4.34 31.01 2.86
C SER A 415 -4.70 32.35 2.17
N GLU A 416 -4.24 32.54 0.94
CA GLU A 416 -4.55 33.71 0.10
C GLU A 416 -5.23 33.24 -1.19
N GLY A 417 -6.58 33.29 -1.22
CA GLY A 417 -7.41 33.34 -2.45
C GLY A 417 -7.35 32.14 -3.43
N TYR A 418 -8.53 31.63 -3.82
CA TYR A 418 -8.67 30.48 -4.71
C TYR A 418 -8.21 30.76 -6.16
N ASN A 419 -7.32 29.95 -6.72
CA ASN A 419 -7.27 29.71 -8.18
C ASN A 419 -8.33 28.67 -8.48
N VAL A 420 -9.52 29.19 -8.71
CA VAL A 420 -10.76 28.47 -8.93
C VAL A 420 -10.63 27.54 -10.13
N ASP A 421 -9.82 27.84 -11.15
CA ASP A 421 -9.83 27.12 -12.44
C ASP A 421 -9.12 25.77 -12.43
N PHE A 422 -7.99 25.60 -11.71
CA PHE A 422 -7.32 24.29 -11.63
C PHE A 422 -8.10 23.32 -10.73
N LEU A 423 -8.53 23.82 -9.56
CA LEU A 423 -9.38 23.05 -8.66
C LEU A 423 -10.74 22.77 -9.31
N LEU A 424 -11.36 23.72 -10.02
CA LEU A 424 -12.55 23.46 -10.83
C LEU A 424 -12.25 22.48 -11.96
N SER A 425 -11.16 22.57 -12.70
CA SER A 425 -10.88 21.59 -13.78
C SER A 425 -10.75 20.16 -13.24
N LEU A 426 -10.09 20.01 -12.08
CA LEU A 426 -10.03 18.76 -11.34
C LEU A 426 -11.42 18.35 -10.86
N LEU A 427 -12.16 19.25 -10.20
CA LEU A 427 -13.50 18.98 -9.64
C LEU A 427 -14.55 18.70 -10.72
N THR A 428 -14.66 19.50 -11.77
CA THR A 428 -15.57 19.33 -12.91
C THR A 428 -15.26 18.06 -13.69
N SER A 429 -13.98 17.71 -13.90
CA SER A 429 -13.63 16.41 -14.51
C SER A 429 -14.00 15.21 -13.65
N THR A 430 -14.15 15.40 -12.33
CA THR A 430 -14.41 14.32 -11.35
C THR A 430 -15.87 14.28 -10.86
N VAL A 431 -16.61 15.41 -10.87
CA VAL A 431 -18.08 15.48 -10.67
C VAL A 431 -18.79 14.78 -11.84
N THR A 432 -18.31 14.99 -13.06
CA THR A 432 -18.77 14.21 -14.23
C THR A 432 -18.43 12.71 -14.13
N GLN A 433 -17.44 12.30 -13.33
CA GLN A 433 -17.14 10.89 -13.06
C GLN A 433 -18.05 10.31 -11.96
N LEU A 434 -18.40 11.09 -10.93
CA LEU A 434 -19.33 10.69 -9.87
C LEU A 434 -20.76 10.50 -10.38
N GLU A 435 -21.25 11.40 -11.25
CA GLU A 435 -22.58 11.27 -11.88
C GLU A 435 -22.70 10.04 -12.81
N VAL A 436 -21.57 9.59 -13.37
CA VAL A 436 -21.50 8.36 -14.18
C VAL A 436 -21.36 7.11 -13.30
N GLY A 437 -20.65 7.21 -12.17
CA GLY A 437 -20.47 6.14 -11.19
C GLY A 437 -21.72 5.82 -10.36
N GLU A 438 -22.54 6.83 -10.00
CA GLU A 438 -23.80 6.60 -9.26
C GLU A 438 -24.81 5.77 -10.05
N LYS A 439 -24.76 5.80 -11.40
CA LYS A 439 -25.65 4.99 -12.24
C LYS A 439 -25.22 3.52 -12.34
N ASN A 440 -23.98 3.18 -11.95
CA ASN A 440 -23.43 1.83 -12.05
C ASN A 440 -22.57 1.52 -10.81
N ALA A 441 -23.17 0.90 -9.78
CA ALA A 441 -22.54 0.53 -8.50
C ALA A 441 -21.30 -0.40 -8.60
N TYR A 442 -20.83 -0.75 -9.80
CA TYR A 442 -19.74 -1.67 -10.05
C TYR A 442 -18.65 -1.15 -11.01
N THR A 443 -18.73 0.07 -11.54
CA THR A 443 -17.70 0.62 -12.43
C THR A 443 -16.73 1.55 -11.68
N PRO A 444 -15.45 1.17 -11.49
CA PRO A 444 -14.45 2.12 -11.05
C PRO A 444 -14.06 2.97 -12.26
N ILE A 445 -14.64 4.16 -12.40
CA ILE A 445 -14.06 5.20 -13.27
C ILE A 445 -13.45 6.24 -12.33
N LEU A 446 -12.22 5.97 -11.87
CA LEU A 446 -11.50 6.86 -10.96
C LEU A 446 -10.71 7.95 -11.68
N ILE A 447 -10.50 7.82 -13.00
CA ILE A 447 -9.77 8.80 -13.81
C ILE A 447 -10.37 8.84 -15.22
N LYS A 448 -10.99 9.96 -15.60
CA LYS A 448 -11.35 10.22 -17.01
C LYS A 448 -10.08 10.31 -17.84
N GLU A 449 -10.06 9.60 -18.96
CA GLU A 449 -9.00 9.72 -19.98
C GLU A 449 -8.79 11.20 -20.37
N ASP A 450 -7.53 11.58 -20.56
CA ASP A 450 -7.09 12.94 -20.91
C ASP A 450 -7.35 14.06 -19.89
N SER A 451 -7.74 13.73 -18.65
CA SER A 451 -7.80 14.71 -17.55
C SER A 451 -6.41 15.08 -17.00
N GLU A 452 -6.29 16.26 -16.38
CA GLU A 452 -5.07 16.68 -15.66
C GLU A 452 -4.74 15.71 -14.50
N LEU A 453 -5.76 15.09 -13.90
CA LEU A 453 -5.59 14.03 -12.90
C LEU A 453 -4.95 12.78 -13.50
N SER A 454 -5.37 12.39 -14.71
CA SER A 454 -4.77 11.27 -15.44
C SER A 454 -3.30 11.51 -15.74
N LYS A 455 -2.97 12.72 -16.22
CA LYS A 455 -1.58 13.12 -16.51
C LYS A 455 -0.71 13.12 -15.25
N LEU A 456 -1.24 13.60 -14.12
CA LEU A 456 -0.52 13.60 -12.84
C LEU A 456 -0.26 12.16 -12.36
N TYR A 457 -1.26 11.30 -12.46
CA TYR A 457 -1.14 9.90 -12.07
C TYR A 457 -0.15 9.15 -12.97
N GLU A 458 -0.21 9.36 -14.28
CA GLU A 458 0.73 8.79 -15.25
C GLU A 458 2.16 9.27 -15.01
N LEU A 459 2.36 10.57 -14.75
CA LEU A 459 3.66 11.12 -14.36
C LEU A 459 4.23 10.41 -13.14
N LEU A 460 3.42 10.22 -12.10
CA LEU A 460 3.82 9.51 -10.89
C LEU A 460 4.22 8.05 -11.18
N ARG A 461 3.43 7.32 -11.98
CA ARG A 461 3.75 5.95 -12.39
C ARG A 461 5.06 5.86 -13.16
N ARG A 462 5.29 6.79 -14.09
CA ARG A 462 6.55 6.90 -14.84
C ARG A 462 7.72 7.19 -13.90
N MET A 463 7.57 8.13 -12.97
CA MET A 463 8.60 8.45 -11.98
C MET A 463 8.93 7.27 -11.07
N VAL A 464 7.93 6.50 -10.63
CA VAL A 464 8.13 5.27 -9.83
C VAL A 464 8.94 4.25 -10.62
N SER A 465 8.55 3.98 -11.87
CA SER A 465 9.22 2.99 -12.72
C SER A 465 10.67 3.38 -12.98
N GLN A 466 10.91 4.63 -13.40
CA GLN A 466 12.27 5.16 -13.62
C GLN A 466 13.11 5.21 -12.34
N TYR A 467 12.48 5.43 -11.17
CA TYR A 467 13.20 5.39 -9.90
C TYR A 467 13.78 3.99 -9.63
N PHE A 468 13.00 2.93 -9.87
CA PHE A 468 13.48 1.56 -9.70
C PHE A 468 14.42 1.11 -10.81
N GLU A 469 14.36 1.68 -12.02
CA GLU A 469 15.35 1.38 -13.06
C GLU A 469 16.71 2.02 -12.76
N LYS A 470 16.73 3.26 -12.26
CA LYS A 470 17.99 4.02 -12.07
C LYS A 470 18.68 3.81 -10.73
N TYR A 471 17.92 3.60 -9.66
CA TYR A 471 18.47 3.52 -8.31
C TYR A 471 18.52 2.11 -7.75
N PHE A 472 17.90 1.14 -8.43
CA PHE A 472 17.85 -0.26 -8.04
C PHE A 472 18.32 -1.16 -9.17
#